data_AF-A0A352Q639-F1
#
_entry.id   AF-A0A352Q639-F1
#
_cell.length_a   1.000
_cell.length_b   1.000
_cell.length_c   1.000
_cell.angle_alpha   90.00
_cell.angle_beta   90.00
_cell.angle_gamma   90.00
#
_symmetry.space_group_name_H-M   'P 1'
#
loop_
_entity.id
_entity.type
_entity.pdbx_description
1 polymer ?
#
loop_
_entity_poly.entity_id
_entity_poly.type
_entity_poly.pdbx_seq_one_letter_code
_entity_poly.pdbx_strand_id
1 'polypeptide(L)'
;PTRWYELGSPENAPLARLDCILMRKDPPFDSEYIYSTYILEAAEQRGTLIINRPASLRDCNEKVFATWFPQCTPTLLVSRDQQRLREFHNAHGDVIYKPLDGMGGTGIFRAGPNDPNVAVIIETL
;
A
#
# COMPACT_ATOMS: atom_id res chain seq x y z
N PRO A 1 9.86 -30.24 16.74
CA PRO A 1 10.03 -29.64 18.08
C PRO A 1 8.74 -28.98 18.57
N THR A 2 8.20 -29.38 19.73
CA THR A 2 6.88 -28.94 20.23
C THR A 2 6.90 -27.66 21.08
N ARG A 3 8.06 -27.14 21.48
CA ARG A 3 8.20 -25.89 22.24
C ARG A 3 9.47 -25.12 21.81
N TRP A 4 9.37 -24.42 20.67
CA TRP A 4 10.52 -23.78 20.01
C TRP A 4 10.95 -22.44 20.64
N TYR A 5 10.03 -21.73 21.31
CA TYR A 5 10.33 -20.52 22.07
C TYR A 5 9.32 -20.34 23.21
N GLU A 6 9.67 -19.49 24.17
CA GLU A 6 8.77 -19.00 25.22
C GLU A 6 9.04 -17.51 25.42
N LEU A 7 7.98 -16.71 25.54
CA LEU A 7 8.10 -15.28 25.78
C LEU A 7 8.42 -15.02 27.26
N GLY A 8 9.31 -14.07 27.51
CA GLY A 8 9.52 -13.53 28.85
C GLY A 8 8.38 -12.63 29.29
N SER A 9 8.52 -12.04 30.48
CA SER A 9 7.59 -11.01 30.96
C SER A 9 7.62 -9.77 30.05
N PRO A 10 6.46 -9.15 29.74
CA PRO A 10 6.42 -7.89 29.01
C PRO A 10 7.19 -6.78 29.76
N GLU A 11 7.94 -5.97 29.03
CA GLU A 11 8.66 -4.81 29.57
C GLU A 11 8.36 -3.53 28.77
N ASN A 12 8.35 -2.39 29.45
CA ASN A 12 8.37 -1.07 28.82
C ASN A 12 9.83 -0.65 28.65
N ALA A 13 10.33 -0.66 27.41
CA ALA A 13 11.71 -0.32 27.10
C ALA A 13 11.80 0.54 25.83
N PRO A 14 12.89 1.30 25.65
CA PRO A 14 13.15 1.98 24.38
C PRO A 14 13.26 0.98 23.23
N LEU A 15 12.62 1.28 22.10
CA LEU A 15 12.72 0.46 20.87
C LEU A 15 14.17 0.24 20.43
N ALA A 16 15.04 1.25 20.68
CA ALA A 16 16.47 1.22 20.42
C ALA A 16 17.24 0.09 21.14
N ARG A 17 16.63 -0.58 22.13
CA ARG A 17 17.22 -1.75 22.82
C ARG A 17 17.10 -3.03 21.99
N LEU A 18 16.18 -3.07 21.03
CA LEU A 18 15.99 -4.23 20.15
C LEU A 18 17.00 -4.17 19.00
N ASP A 19 17.57 -5.33 18.66
CA ASP A 19 18.42 -5.47 17.47
C ASP A 19 17.61 -5.28 16.18
N CYS A 20 16.36 -5.79 16.18
CA CYS A 20 15.48 -5.76 15.02
C CYS A 20 14.00 -5.65 15.40
N ILE A 21 13.22 -4.96 14.58
CA ILE A 21 11.75 -4.90 14.64
C ILE A 21 11.17 -5.28 13.28
N LEU A 22 10.24 -6.23 13.28
CA LEU A 22 9.48 -6.61 12.08
C LEU A 22 8.18 -5.79 12.05
N MET A 23 8.07 -4.82 11.13
CA MET A 23 6.83 -4.08 10.87
C MET A 23 5.85 -4.98 10.10
N ARG A 24 5.08 -5.76 10.86
CA ARG A 24 4.11 -6.75 10.34
C ARG A 24 2.65 -6.33 10.52
N LYS A 25 2.41 -5.03 10.71
CA LYS A 25 1.05 -4.50 10.69
C LYS A 25 0.46 -4.67 9.29
N ASP A 26 -0.68 -5.35 9.20
CA ASP A 26 -1.43 -5.45 7.95
C ASP A 26 -1.92 -4.05 7.51
N PRO A 27 -2.09 -3.80 6.20
CA PRO A 27 -2.74 -2.59 5.72
C PRO A 27 -4.21 -2.44 6.25
N PRO A 28 -4.90 -1.31 6.01
CA PRO A 28 -4.65 -0.30 4.99
C PRO A 28 -3.40 0.57 5.25
N PHE A 29 -2.88 1.17 4.17
CA PHE A 29 -1.86 2.21 4.28
C PHE A 29 -2.55 3.55 4.55
N ASP A 30 -2.81 3.81 5.83
CA ASP A 30 -3.49 5.00 6.32
C ASP A 30 -2.56 5.93 7.12
N SER A 31 -3.12 6.97 7.74
CA SER A 31 -2.34 7.91 8.54
C SER A 31 -1.69 7.24 9.76
N GLU A 32 -2.35 6.27 10.39
CA GLU A 32 -1.80 5.54 11.54
C GLU A 32 -0.62 4.65 11.13
N TYR A 33 -0.69 4.04 9.94
CA TYR A 33 0.44 3.33 9.34
C TYR A 33 1.62 4.29 9.15
N ILE A 34 1.39 5.47 8.58
CA ILE A 34 2.42 6.50 8.38
C ILE A 34 3.01 6.97 9.72
N TYR A 35 2.19 7.27 10.71
CA TYR A 35 2.68 7.70 12.03
C TYR A 35 3.52 6.63 12.72
N SER A 36 3.12 5.36 12.59
CA SER A 36 3.91 4.22 13.07
C SER A 36 5.30 4.21 12.41
N THR A 37 5.39 4.53 11.11
CA THR A 37 6.70 4.60 10.44
C THR A 37 7.62 5.69 11.03
N TYR A 38 7.10 6.84 11.46
CA TYR A 38 7.94 7.87 12.08
C TYR A 38 8.50 7.43 13.44
N ILE A 39 7.71 6.69 14.23
CA ILE A 39 8.16 6.12 15.50
C ILE A 39 9.26 5.08 15.26
N LEU A 40 9.05 4.19 14.29
CA LEU A 40 10.04 3.17 13.92
C LEU A 40 11.31 3.78 13.33
N GLU A 41 11.20 4.87 12.57
CA GLU A 41 12.33 5.61 12.03
C GLU A 41 13.17 6.26 13.13
N ALA A 42 12.55 6.75 14.21
CA ALA A 42 13.28 7.24 15.37
C ALA A 42 14.08 6.14 16.09
N ALA A 43 13.61 4.88 16.05
CA ALA A 43 14.37 3.73 16.52
C ALA A 43 15.48 3.34 15.52
N GLU A 44 15.19 3.38 14.22
CA GLU A 44 16.16 3.13 13.15
C GLU A 44 17.37 4.07 13.23
N GLN A 45 17.13 5.37 13.45
CA GLN A 45 18.19 6.37 13.62
C GLN A 45 19.09 6.12 14.84
N ARG A 46 18.63 5.32 15.80
CA ARG A 46 19.38 4.93 17.01
C ARG A 46 20.05 3.56 16.89
N GLY A 47 19.94 2.90 15.73
CA GLY A 47 20.66 1.66 15.42
C GLY A 47 19.81 0.40 15.34
N THR A 48 18.50 0.45 15.62
CA THR A 48 17.63 -0.73 15.48
C THR A 48 17.35 -1.01 14.00
N LEU A 49 17.50 -2.26 13.57
CA LEU A 49 17.09 -2.67 12.23
C LEU A 49 15.55 -2.73 12.14
N ILE A 50 14.95 -2.02 11.20
CA ILE A 50 13.51 -2.10 10.94
C ILE A 50 13.26 -2.82 9.62
N ILE A 51 12.43 -3.86 9.65
CA ILE A 51 12.08 -4.65 8.47
C ILE A 51 10.59 -4.49 8.17
N ASN A 52 10.18 -3.78 7.10
CA ASN A 52 11.00 -3.04 6.13
C ASN A 52 11.33 -1.62 6.59
N ARG A 53 12.33 -0.98 5.94
CA ARG A 53 12.77 0.39 6.21
C ARG A 53 11.59 1.39 6.22
N PRO A 54 11.39 2.20 7.29
CA PRO A 54 10.25 3.10 7.43
C PRO A 54 10.08 4.11 6.28
N ALA A 55 11.17 4.75 5.84
CA ALA A 55 11.13 5.67 4.71
C ALA A 55 10.66 4.96 3.43
N SER A 56 11.19 3.77 3.15
CA SER A 56 10.79 2.98 1.99
C SER A 56 9.33 2.54 2.04
N LEU A 57 8.76 2.28 3.23
CA LEU A 57 7.33 2.01 3.37
C LEU A 57 6.47 3.22 2.95
N ARG A 58 6.93 4.45 3.17
CA ARG A 58 6.23 5.67 2.73
C ARG A 58 6.45 5.98 1.25
N ASP A 59 7.64 5.70 0.74
CA ASP A 59 8.01 5.98 -0.65
C ASP A 59 7.40 4.97 -1.62
N CYS A 60 7.30 3.69 -1.22
CA CYS A 60 6.93 2.57 -2.08
C CYS A 60 5.47 2.12 -1.88
N ASN A 61 4.49 2.98 -2.17
CA ASN A 61 3.08 2.56 -2.19
C ASN A 61 2.88 1.36 -3.14
N GLU A 62 2.14 0.34 -2.68
CA GLU A 62 1.99 -0.94 -3.39
C GLU A 62 1.49 -0.84 -4.84
N LYS A 63 0.75 0.23 -5.19
CA LYS A 63 0.21 0.43 -6.54
C LYS A 63 0.98 1.49 -7.32
N VAL A 64 1.31 2.62 -6.70
CA VAL A 64 1.98 3.74 -7.38
C VAL A 64 3.44 3.42 -7.64
N PHE A 65 4.11 2.65 -6.78
CA PHE A 65 5.52 2.30 -6.98
C PHE A 65 5.78 1.53 -8.28
N ALA A 66 4.79 0.78 -8.78
CA ALA A 66 4.87 0.10 -10.07
C ALA A 66 5.11 1.07 -11.25
N THR A 67 4.70 2.35 -11.13
CA THR A 67 4.91 3.37 -12.17
C THR A 67 6.38 3.73 -12.37
N TRP A 68 7.27 3.37 -11.45
CA TRP A 68 8.72 3.53 -11.60
C TRP A 68 9.33 2.47 -12.53
N PHE A 69 8.57 1.42 -12.86
CA PHE A 69 8.96 0.33 -13.74
C PHE A 69 7.94 0.16 -14.86
N PRO A 70 7.71 1.19 -15.69
CA PRO A 70 6.65 1.18 -16.70
C PRO A 70 6.77 0.02 -17.70
N GLN A 71 7.99 -0.47 -17.94
CA GLN A 71 8.28 -1.63 -18.79
C GLN A 71 7.75 -2.97 -18.21
N CYS A 72 7.39 -3.00 -16.93
CA CYS A 72 6.88 -4.18 -16.23
C CYS A 72 5.38 -4.06 -15.90
N THR A 73 4.70 -3.01 -16.37
CA THR A 73 3.29 -2.76 -16.08
C THR A 73 2.43 -2.77 -17.35
N PRO A 74 1.13 -3.10 -17.25
CA PRO A 74 0.21 -2.78 -18.33
C PRO A 74 0.10 -1.26 -18.50
N THR A 75 -0.47 -0.83 -19.62
CA THR A 75 -0.90 0.58 -19.79
C THR A 75 -1.76 0.99 -18.60
N LEU A 76 -1.39 2.09 -17.95
CA LEU A 76 -2.05 2.57 -16.73
C LEU A 76 -2.22 4.08 -16.75
N LEU A 77 -3.18 4.56 -15.96
CA LEU A 77 -3.39 5.96 -15.64
C LEU A 77 -3.68 6.06 -14.14
N VAL A 78 -2.99 6.96 -13.45
CA VAL A 78 -3.33 7.38 -12.08
C VAL A 78 -3.92 8.78 -12.18
N SER A 79 -5.18 8.96 -11.77
CA SER A 79 -5.89 10.23 -11.92
C SER A 79 -7.04 10.35 -10.92
N ARG A 80 -7.30 11.57 -10.46
CA ARG A 80 -8.55 11.96 -9.78
C ARG A 80 -9.54 12.66 -10.72
N ASP A 81 -9.12 12.94 -11.94
CA ASP A 81 -9.94 13.59 -12.96
C ASP A 81 -10.81 12.54 -13.65
N GLN A 82 -12.11 12.62 -13.42
CA GLN A 82 -13.09 11.69 -13.98
C GLN A 82 -13.14 11.71 -15.51
N GLN A 83 -12.89 12.86 -16.15
CA GLN A 83 -12.89 12.94 -17.61
C GLN A 83 -11.75 12.09 -18.17
N ARG A 84 -10.55 12.21 -17.61
CA ARG A 84 -9.39 11.41 -18.02
C ARG A 84 -9.61 9.92 -17.81
N LEU A 85 -10.30 9.54 -16.73
CA LEU A 85 -10.66 8.14 -16.47
C LEU A 85 -11.65 7.59 -17.53
N ARG A 86 -12.67 8.38 -17.90
CA ARG A 86 -13.61 8.02 -18.97
C ARG A 86 -12.91 7.92 -20.33
N GLU A 87 -12.04 8.88 -20.65
CA GLU A 87 -11.24 8.84 -21.89
C GLU A 87 -10.35 7.60 -21.95
N PHE A 88 -9.75 7.20 -20.83
CA PHE A 88 -8.95 5.98 -20.75
C PHE A 88 -9.79 4.73 -21.02
N HIS A 89 -10.99 4.61 -20.45
CA HIS A 89 -11.91 3.51 -20.76
C HIS A 89 -12.39 3.53 -22.21
N ASN A 90 -12.75 4.70 -22.75
CA ASN A 90 -13.14 4.83 -24.16
C ASN A 90 -12.02 4.39 -25.12
N ALA A 91 -10.76 4.67 -24.77
CA ALA A 91 -9.60 4.29 -25.59
C ALA A 91 -9.26 2.78 -25.51
N HIS A 92 -9.51 2.13 -24.36
CA HIS A 92 -9.04 0.76 -24.10
C HIS A 92 -10.14 -0.31 -24.01
N GLY A 93 -11.41 0.09 -23.86
CA GLY A 93 -12.59 -0.78 -23.88
C GLY A 93 -12.79 -1.66 -22.65
N ASP A 94 -11.77 -2.35 -22.15
CA ASP A 94 -11.82 -3.24 -20.98
C ASP A 94 -10.77 -2.80 -19.96
N VAL A 95 -11.21 -2.16 -18.87
CA VAL A 95 -10.33 -1.47 -17.91
C VAL A 95 -10.58 -1.95 -16.48
N ILE A 96 -9.50 -2.10 -15.72
CA ILE A 96 -9.55 -2.33 -14.29
C ILE A 96 -9.39 -0.99 -13.55
N TYR A 97 -10.40 -0.65 -12.75
CA TYR A 97 -10.35 0.45 -11.79
C TYR A 97 -10.07 -0.08 -10.39
N LYS A 98 -9.22 0.62 -9.64
CA LYS A 98 -8.85 0.24 -8.27
C LYS A 98 -8.39 1.47 -7.45
N PRO A 99 -8.74 1.57 -6.16
CA PRO A 99 -8.25 2.62 -5.28
C PRO A 99 -6.77 2.42 -4.93
N LEU A 100 -6.10 3.47 -4.47
CA LEU A 100 -4.67 3.43 -4.17
C LEU A 100 -4.34 2.84 -2.78
N ASP A 101 -5.25 2.94 -1.83
CA ASP A 101 -5.10 2.59 -0.41
C ASP A 101 -5.70 1.22 -0.02
N GLY A 102 -6.58 0.66 -0.85
CA GLY A 102 -7.23 -0.64 -0.61
C GLY A 102 -6.29 -1.85 -0.74
N MET A 103 -6.70 -2.98 -0.16
CA MET A 103 -5.98 -4.26 -0.19
C MET A 103 -6.96 -5.42 -0.38
N GLY A 104 -6.47 -6.63 -0.69
CA GLY A 104 -7.29 -7.84 -0.67
C GLY A 104 -8.44 -7.89 -1.70
N GLY A 105 -8.37 -7.09 -2.77
CA GLY A 105 -9.42 -7.03 -3.80
C GLY A 105 -10.53 -6.01 -3.53
N THR A 106 -10.52 -5.34 -2.38
CA THR A 106 -11.50 -4.30 -2.05
C THR A 106 -11.41 -3.14 -3.04
N GLY A 107 -12.56 -2.76 -3.61
CA GLY A 107 -12.67 -1.64 -4.55
C GLY A 107 -12.09 -1.92 -5.95
N ILE A 108 -11.87 -3.19 -6.32
CA ILE A 108 -11.45 -3.53 -7.68
C ILE A 108 -12.68 -3.73 -8.56
N PHE A 109 -12.80 -2.93 -9.63
CA PHE A 109 -13.87 -3.02 -10.61
C PHE A 109 -13.29 -3.32 -11.99
N ARG A 110 -13.91 -4.24 -12.73
CA ARG A 110 -13.67 -4.41 -14.16
C ARG A 110 -14.81 -3.73 -14.91
N ALA A 111 -14.48 -2.77 -15.76
CA ALA A 111 -15.42 -2.11 -16.66
C ALA A 111 -15.14 -2.58 -18.09
N GLY A 112 -16.02 -3.44 -18.60
CA GLY A 112 -15.92 -3.96 -19.97
C GLY A 112 -16.37 -2.95 -21.03
N PRO A 113 -16.35 -3.34 -22.31
CA PRO A 113 -16.82 -2.48 -23.39
C PRO A 113 -18.31 -2.17 -23.20
N ASN A 114 -18.68 -0.88 -23.28
CA ASN A 114 -20.05 -0.39 -23.07
C ASN A 114 -20.66 -0.71 -21.69
N ASP A 115 -19.86 -0.89 -20.64
CA ASP A 115 -20.37 -1.13 -19.29
C ASP A 115 -21.22 0.07 -18.81
N PRO A 116 -22.51 -0.12 -18.47
CA PRO A 116 -23.39 0.97 -18.05
C PRO A 116 -22.96 1.59 -16.71
N ASN A 117 -22.09 0.94 -15.95
CA ASN A 117 -21.69 1.36 -14.61
C ASN A 117 -20.40 2.18 -14.59
N VAL A 118 -19.76 2.47 -15.73
CA VAL A 118 -18.49 3.23 -15.78
C VAL A 118 -18.59 4.53 -14.98
N ALA A 119 -19.70 5.26 -15.08
CA ALA A 119 -19.90 6.50 -14.34
C ALA A 119 -19.90 6.27 -12.82
N VAL A 120 -20.67 5.29 -12.35
CA VAL A 120 -20.82 4.98 -10.92
C VAL A 120 -19.53 4.41 -10.35
N ILE A 121 -18.82 3.57 -11.11
CA ILE A 121 -17.49 3.07 -10.72
C ILE A 121 -16.55 4.24 -10.48
N ILE A 122 -16.47 5.19 -11.42
CA ILE A 122 -15.58 6.36 -11.30
C ILE A 122 -15.98 7.28 -10.13
N GLU A 123 -17.27 7.41 -9.83
CA GLU A 123 -17.76 8.21 -8.69
C GLU A 123 -17.54 7.53 -7.32
N THR A 124 -17.40 6.19 -7.30
CA THR A 124 -17.21 5.40 -6.08
C THR A 124 -15.75 5.35 -5.63
N LEU A 125 -14.80 5.59 -6.54
CA LEU A 125 -13.35 5.60 -6.29
C LEU A 125 -12.88 6.91 -5.67
#